data_AF-A0A6V8KQX3-F1
#
_entry.id   AF-A0A6V8KQX3-F1
#
_cell.length_a   1.000
_cell.length_b   1.000
_cell.length_c   1.000
_cell.angle_alpha   90.00
_cell.angle_beta   90.00
_cell.angle_gamma   90.00
#
_symmetry.space_group_name_H-M   'P 1'
#
loop_
_entity.id
_entity.type
_entity.pdbx_description
1 polymer ?
#
loop_
_entity_poly.entity_id
_entity_poly.type
_entity_poly.pdbx_seq_one_letter_code
_entity_poly.pdbx_strand_id
1 'polypeptide(L)'
;MEGDAMTVHRDPRTMSREELVAYFDGGGDISELLRDAAVGPDLGPVPNPERIPMIVTGVRLSAAAVQRLNELAGNDKAGRSDLIRQAVDEFLARHTPEDA
;
A
#
# COMPACT_ATOMS: atom_id res chain seq x y z
N MET A 1 26.74 20.48 -22.00
CA MET A 1 26.23 20.82 -20.66
C MET A 1 24.80 20.35 -20.64
N GLU A 2 24.56 19.15 -20.15
CA GLU A 2 23.25 18.50 -20.19
C GLU A 2 22.71 18.47 -18.76
N GLY A 3 21.50 19.01 -18.61
CA GLY A 3 20.91 19.44 -17.35
C GLY A 3 20.70 18.28 -16.38
N ASP A 4 21.30 18.44 -15.21
CA ASP A 4 21.07 17.66 -14.01
C ASP A 4 19.60 17.85 -13.58
N ALA A 5 18.73 16.95 -13.99
CA ALA A 5 17.40 16.80 -13.41
C ALA A 5 17.55 16.13 -12.04
N MET A 6 18.14 16.86 -11.10
CA MET A 6 18.05 16.60 -9.67
C MET A 6 16.57 16.76 -9.29
N THR A 7 15.78 15.70 -9.50
CA THR A 7 14.60 15.48 -8.65
C THR A 7 15.17 15.28 -7.27
N VAL A 8 15.28 16.37 -6.52
CA VAL A 8 15.61 16.34 -5.10
C VAL A 8 14.47 15.56 -4.46
N HIS A 9 14.68 14.25 -4.32
CA HIS A 9 13.83 13.37 -3.53
C HIS A 9 13.99 13.81 -2.08
N ARG A 10 13.24 14.86 -1.73
CA ARG A 10 13.17 15.39 -0.38
C ARG A 10 12.58 14.29 0.49
N ASP A 11 13.24 13.98 1.58
CA ASP A 11 12.82 12.91 2.48
C ASP A 11 11.40 13.22 3.01
N PRO A 12 10.40 12.35 2.72
CA PRO A 12 9.04 12.52 3.20
C PRO A 12 8.95 12.71 4.72
N ARG A 13 9.91 12.20 5.50
CA ARG A 13 9.95 12.35 6.97
C ARG A 13 10.18 13.80 7.42
N THR A 14 10.72 14.63 6.55
CA THR A 14 11.04 16.05 6.85
C THR A 14 9.98 17.01 6.32
N MET A 15 8.97 16.48 5.63
CA MET A 15 7.88 17.25 5.04
C MET A 15 6.83 17.58 6.11
N SER A 16 6.28 18.80 6.00
CA SER A 16 5.02 19.15 6.68
C SER A 16 3.87 18.27 6.19
N ARG A 17 2.76 18.29 6.92
CA ARG A 17 1.56 17.52 6.57
C ARG A 17 1.04 17.90 5.18
N GLU A 18 0.99 19.19 4.87
CA GLU A 18 0.53 19.69 3.58
C GLU A 18 1.45 19.26 2.43
N GLU A 19 2.76 19.23 2.66
CA GLU A 19 3.76 18.76 1.70
C GLU A 19 3.65 17.24 1.46
N LEU A 20 3.39 16.45 2.51
CA LEU A 20 3.15 15.01 2.39
C LEU A 20 1.90 14.71 1.55
N VAL A 21 0.80 15.42 1.78
CA VAL A 21 -0.43 15.26 1.00
C VAL A 21 -0.16 15.55 -0.47
N ALA A 22 0.49 16.67 -0.78
CA ALA A 22 0.84 17.02 -2.16
C ALA A 22 1.82 16.01 -2.80
N TYR A 23 2.77 15.48 -2.03
CA TYR A 23 3.71 14.46 -2.48
C TYR A 23 3.00 13.15 -2.87
N PHE A 24 2.02 12.70 -2.08
CA PHE A 24 1.25 11.48 -2.39
C PHE A 24 0.23 11.70 -3.51
N ASP A 25 -0.42 12.87 -3.58
CA ASP A 25 -1.30 13.23 -4.70
C ASP A 25 -0.52 13.29 -6.03
N GLY A 26 0.78 13.62 -5.97
CA GLY A 26 1.71 13.60 -7.10
C GLY A 26 2.23 12.20 -7.48
N GLY A 27 1.82 11.13 -6.78
CA GLY A 27 2.27 9.76 -7.02
C GLY A 27 3.53 9.35 -6.25
N GLY A 28 3.82 9.99 -5.12
CA GLY A 28 4.89 9.59 -4.21
C GLY A 28 4.72 8.17 -3.65
N ASP A 29 5.84 7.52 -3.29
CA ASP A 29 5.85 6.13 -2.82
C ASP A 29 5.76 6.07 -1.28
N ILE A 30 4.64 5.56 -0.78
CA ILE A 30 4.43 5.37 0.67
C ILE A 30 5.36 4.35 1.30
N SER A 31 5.93 3.44 0.49
CA SER A 31 6.88 2.42 0.95
C SER A 31 8.15 3.04 1.52
N GLU A 32 8.54 4.24 1.08
CA GLU A 32 9.69 4.97 1.62
C GLU A 32 9.47 5.43 3.06
N LEU A 33 8.23 5.75 3.41
CA LEU A 33 7.83 6.19 4.76
C LEU A 33 7.65 4.99 5.70
N LEU A 34 7.20 3.86 5.16
CA LEU A 34 6.96 2.62 5.90
C LEU A 34 8.24 1.82 6.18
N ARG A 35 9.29 1.94 5.34
CA ARG A 35 10.53 1.14 5.46
C ARG A 35 11.21 1.23 6.82
N ASP A 36 11.14 2.40 7.45
CA ASP A 36 11.72 2.67 8.78
C ASP A 36 10.67 3.12 9.80
N ALA A 37 9.39 2.87 9.50
CA ALA A 37 8.32 3.22 10.43
C ALA A 37 8.48 2.39 11.71
N ALA A 38 8.73 3.07 12.83
CA ALA A 38 8.68 2.44 14.13
C ALA A 38 7.23 2.08 14.47
N VAL A 39 7.05 1.02 15.26
CA VAL A 39 5.74 0.67 15.82
C VAL A 39 5.24 1.90 16.60
N GLY A 40 4.16 2.49 16.12
CA GLY A 40 3.52 3.63 16.75
C GLY A 40 2.80 3.22 18.04
N PRO A 41 2.38 4.19 18.86
CA PRO A 41 1.53 3.93 20.00
C PRO A 41 0.24 3.24 19.54
N ASP A 42 -0.25 2.30 20.36
CA ASP A 42 -1.56 1.67 20.13
C ASP A 42 -2.63 2.77 20.04
N LEU A 43 -3.26 2.87 18.87
CA LEU A 43 -4.31 3.85 18.57
C LEU A 43 -5.69 3.39 19.06
N GLY A 44 -5.76 2.27 19.77
CA GLY A 44 -6.99 1.68 20.28
C GLY A 44 -7.58 0.66 19.33
N PRO A 45 -8.81 0.18 19.61
CA PRO A 45 -9.40 -0.93 18.89
C PRO A 45 -9.50 -0.64 17.39
N VAL A 46 -9.09 -1.62 16.58
CA VAL A 46 -9.22 -1.57 15.11
C VAL A 46 -10.68 -1.23 14.79
N PRO A 47 -10.95 -0.13 14.06
CA PRO A 47 -12.30 0.29 13.79
C PRO A 47 -13.07 -0.83 13.07
N ASN A 48 -14.38 -0.94 13.36
CA ASN A 48 -15.23 -1.94 12.71
C ASN A 48 -15.05 -1.84 11.18
N PRO A 49 -14.58 -2.90 10.50
CA PRO A 49 -14.28 -2.85 9.06
C PRO A 49 -15.50 -2.51 8.20
N GLU A 50 -16.73 -2.78 8.68
CA GLU A 50 -17.96 -2.35 7.98
C GLU A 50 -18.26 -0.85 8.10
N ARG A 51 -17.56 -0.15 9.00
CA ARG A 51 -17.65 1.30 9.19
C ARG A 51 -16.45 2.05 8.63
N ILE A 52 -15.41 1.35 8.16
CA ILE A 52 -14.26 1.96 7.50
C ILE A 52 -14.64 2.21 6.03
N PRO A 53 -14.55 3.45 5.53
CA PRO A 53 -14.73 3.71 4.11
C PRO A 53 -13.74 2.88 3.31
N MET A 54 -14.21 2.12 2.33
CA MET A 54 -13.34 1.35 1.45
C MET A 54 -12.43 2.32 0.70
N ILE A 55 -11.14 2.33 1.04
CA ILE A 55 -10.14 3.11 0.32
C ILE A 55 -9.77 2.33 -0.94
N VAL A 56 -10.14 2.86 -2.10
CA VAL A 56 -9.71 2.32 -3.38
C VAL A 56 -8.27 2.77 -3.61
N THR A 57 -7.33 1.84 -3.50
CA THR A 57 -5.91 2.09 -3.82
C THR A 57 -5.56 1.50 -5.19
N GLY A 58 -4.82 2.26 -5.99
CA GLY A 58 -4.30 1.83 -7.28
C GLY A 58 -2.89 1.28 -7.12
N VAL A 59 -2.68 0.00 -7.45
CA VAL A 59 -1.35 -0.63 -7.42
C VAL A 59 -0.89 -0.90 -8.85
N ARG A 60 0.34 -0.50 -9.19
CA ARG A 60 0.95 -0.85 -10.47
C ARG A 60 1.56 -2.24 -10.38
N LEU A 61 1.08 -3.13 -11.24
CA LEU A 61 1.58 -4.50 -11.37
C LEU A 61 2.17 -4.69 -12.77
N SER A 62 3.06 -5.66 -12.90
CA SER A 62 3.52 -6.08 -14.23
C SER A 62 2.35 -6.67 -15.03
N ALA A 63 2.40 -6.55 -16.36
CA ALA A 63 1.37 -7.10 -17.24
C ALA A 63 1.16 -8.61 -17.00
N ALA A 64 2.24 -9.34 -16.75
CA ALA A 64 2.19 -10.77 -16.44
C ALA A 64 1.44 -11.06 -15.13
N ALA A 65 1.64 -10.25 -14.08
CA ALA A 65 0.91 -10.40 -12.82
C ALA A 65 -0.58 -10.09 -12.99
N VAL A 66 -0.93 -9.06 -13.76
CA VAL A 66 -2.33 -8.73 -14.08
C VAL A 66 -3.00 -9.86 -14.86
N GLN A 67 -2.31 -10.45 -15.83
CA GLN A 67 -2.83 -11.56 -16.62
C GLN A 67 -3.12 -12.79 -15.74
N ARG A 68 -2.19 -13.15 -14.85
CA ARG A 68 -2.38 -14.24 -13.88
C ARG A 68 -3.58 -13.99 -12.96
N LEU A 69 -3.74 -12.75 -12.48
CA LEU A 69 -4.88 -12.39 -11.63
C LEU A 69 -6.21 -12.49 -12.38
N ASN A 70 -6.24 -12.15 -13.68
CA ASN A 70 -7.44 -12.31 -14.51
C ASN A 70 -7.80 -13.79 -14.70
N GLU A 71 -6.81 -14.65 -14.92
CA GLU A 71 -7.01 -16.11 -15.07
C GLU A 71 -7.56 -16.73 -13.77
N LEU A 72 -6.99 -16.35 -12.62
CA LEU A 72 -7.45 -16.81 -11.31
C LEU A 72 -8.88 -16.31 -11.00
N ALA A 73 -9.16 -15.03 -11.23
CA ALA A 73 -10.49 -14.44 -10.97
C ALA A 73 -11.57 -15.02 -11.89
N GLY A 74 -11.23 -15.35 -13.14
CA GLY A 74 -12.16 -15.95 -14.09
C GLY A 74 -12.69 -17.32 -13.66
N ASN A 75 -11.93 -18.05 -12.83
CA ASN A 75 -12.29 -19.40 -12.41
C ASN A 75 -13.15 -19.45 -11.13
N ASP A 76 -13.06 -18.44 -10.26
CA ASP A 76 -13.61 -18.52 -8.89
C ASP A 76 -14.87 -17.68 -8.61
N LYS A 77 -15.42 -16.98 -9.62
CA LYS A 77 -16.51 -15.97 -9.48
C LYS A 77 -16.21 -14.81 -8.51
N ALA A 78 -15.12 -14.88 -7.74
CA ALA A 78 -14.61 -13.84 -6.88
C ALA A 78 -13.91 -12.75 -7.71
N GLY A 79 -14.08 -11.48 -7.34
CA GLY A 79 -13.43 -10.38 -8.03
C GLY A 79 -11.92 -10.42 -7.82
N ARG A 80 -11.15 -9.80 -8.73
CA ARG A 80 -9.69 -9.63 -8.56
C ARG A 80 -9.33 -9.05 -7.19
N SER A 81 -10.15 -8.14 -6.67
CA SER A 81 -9.95 -7.53 -5.36
C SER A 81 -10.07 -8.53 -4.21
N ASP A 82 -10.94 -9.54 -4.32
CA ASP A 82 -11.12 -10.54 -3.27
C ASP A 82 -9.93 -11.50 -3.21
N LEU A 83 -9.42 -11.91 -4.38
CA LEU A 83 -8.18 -12.70 -4.47
C LEU A 83 -6.98 -11.96 -3.89
N ILE A 84 -6.88 -10.65 -4.15
CA ILE A 84 -5.80 -9.83 -3.59
C ILE A 84 -5.93 -9.74 -2.07
N ARG A 85 -7.14 -9.52 -1.54
CA ARG A 85 -7.36 -9.48 -0.08
C ARG A 85 -6.98 -10.79 0.58
N GLN A 86 -7.47 -11.91 0.05
CA GLN A 86 -7.13 -13.24 0.57
C GLN A 86 -5.62 -13.48 0.56
N ALA A 87 -4.93 -13.16 -0.54
CA ALA A 87 -3.49 -13.35 -0.62
C ALA A 87 -2.72 -12.47 0.40
N VAL A 88 -3.21 -11.26 0.68
CA VAL A 88 -2.66 -10.38 1.72
C VAL A 88 -2.92 -10.96 3.10
N ASP A 89 -4.14 -11.41 3.40
CA ASP A 89 -4.50 -12.02 4.69
C ASP A 89 -3.65 -13.27 4.96
N GLU A 90 -3.47 -14.15 3.96
CA GLU A 90 -2.62 -15.34 4.05
C GLU A 90 -1.13 -14.99 4.20
N PHE A 91 -0.68 -13.88 3.61
CA PHE A 91 0.68 -13.41 3.78
C PHE A 91 0.89 -12.91 5.22
N LEU A 92 -0.02 -12.07 5.71
CA LEU A 92 0.02 -11.52 7.07
C LEU A 92 -0.07 -12.65 8.11
N ALA A 93 -1.02 -13.56 7.99
CA ALA A 93 -1.15 -14.69 8.91
C ALA A 93 0.13 -15.55 9.01
N ARG A 94 0.95 -15.61 7.96
CA ARG A 94 2.23 -16.34 7.96
C ARG A 94 3.41 -15.53 8.51
N HIS A 95 3.31 -14.21 8.56
CA HIS A 95 4.44 -13.31 8.85
C HIS A 95 4.18 -12.37 10.03
N THR A 96 2.96 -12.35 10.56
CA THR A 96 2.65 -11.75 11.86
C THR A 96 2.91 -12.82 12.91
N PRO A 97 3.87 -12.62 13.82
CA PRO A 97 4.04 -13.52 14.95
C PRO A 97 2.76 -13.53 15.77
N GLU A 98 2.18 -14.71 16.02
CA GLU A 98 1.23 -14.87 17.12
C GLU A 98 1.96 -14.47 18.41
N ASP A 99 1.33 -13.59 19.18
CA ASP A 99 1.77 -13.02 20.46
C ASP A 99 2.72 -11.80 20.39
N ALA A 100 2.11 -10.62 20.53
CA ALA A 100 2.66 -9.48 21.25
C ALA A 100 1.71 -9.13 22.42
#